data_AF-A0A6B2GBU2-F1
#
_entry.id   AF-A0A6B2GBU2-F1
#
_cell.length_a   1.000
_cell.length_b   1.000
_cell.length_c   1.000
_cell.angle_alpha   90.00
_cell.angle_beta   90.00
_cell.angle_gamma   90.00
#
_symmetry.space_group_name_H-M   'P 1'
#
loop_
_entity.id
_entity.type
_entity.pdbx_description
1 polymer ?
#
loop_
_entity_poly.entity_id
_entity_poly.type
_entity_poly.pdbx_seq_one_letter_code
_entity_poly.pdbx_strand_id
1 'polypeptide(L)'
;TDHLSRMEAFSMILQDIKFQHLGYVLVFVSSYIDYLKLLKNYEKDICCFISEYSTSSKISKSKKLFNQGKKMVLVITERYYFYNRPKFKKALYLVFYQIPLNPLFYSELIIMIQNNSEPQKLNQPVSISLFSKFDLMRLSNVIGGQKARMVIDNKLKSKFIFRPCG
;
A
#
# COMPACT_ATOMS: atom_id res chain seq x y z
N THR A 1 -13.28 -1.27 -14.23
CA THR A 1 -12.16 -1.15 -13.27
C THR A 1 -10.87 -1.12 -14.04
N ASP A 2 -10.10 -0.05 -13.87
CA ASP A 2 -8.83 0.15 -14.57
C ASP A 2 -7.70 -0.65 -13.90
N HIS A 3 -7.69 -1.97 -14.14
CA HIS A 3 -6.74 -2.88 -13.51
C HIS A 3 -5.34 -2.77 -14.13
N LEU A 4 -5.27 -2.52 -15.44
CA LEU A 4 -4.01 -2.45 -16.18
C LEU A 4 -3.20 -1.23 -15.76
N SER A 5 -3.80 -0.03 -15.79
CA SER A 5 -3.08 1.19 -15.40
C SER A 5 -2.66 1.20 -13.94
N ARG A 6 -3.41 0.52 -13.06
CA ARG A 6 -3.00 0.36 -11.66
C ARG A 6 -1.79 -0.57 -11.50
N MET A 7 -1.71 -1.64 -12.28
CA MET A 7 -0.54 -2.51 -12.31
C MET A 7 0.68 -1.78 -12.86
N GLU A 8 0.53 -1.00 -13.92
CA GLU A 8 1.59 -0.16 -14.48
C GLU A 8 2.11 0.84 -13.45
N ALA A 9 1.20 1.57 -12.79
CA ALA A 9 1.56 2.50 -11.72
C ALA A 9 2.29 1.81 -10.56
N PHE A 10 1.84 0.61 -10.16
CA PHE A 10 2.53 -0.15 -9.13
C PHE A 10 3.90 -0.67 -9.58
N SER A 11 4.07 -0.99 -10.87
CA SER A 11 5.37 -1.34 -11.45
C SER A 11 6.36 -0.20 -11.32
N MET A 12 5.93 1.03 -11.65
CA MET A 12 6.74 2.23 -11.47
C MET A 12 7.16 2.40 -10.00
N ILE A 13 6.18 2.36 -9.08
CA ILE A 13 6.45 2.44 -7.63
C ILE A 13 7.47 1.39 -7.18
N LEU A 14 7.38 0.15 -7.68
CA LEU A 14 8.34 -0.90 -7.34
C LEU A 14 9.74 -0.61 -7.90
N GLN A 15 9.86 -0.10 -9.13
CA GLN A 15 11.13 0.33 -9.69
C GLN A 15 11.77 1.42 -8.82
N ASP A 16 10.97 2.36 -8.35
CA ASP A 16 11.43 3.46 -7.50
C ASP A 16 11.87 2.97 -6.13
N ILE A 17 11.12 2.05 -5.54
CA ILE A 17 11.49 1.36 -4.30
C ILE A 17 12.85 0.69 -4.45
N LYS A 18 13.11 0.01 -5.59
CA LYS A 18 14.40 -0.61 -5.88
C LYS A 18 15.50 0.43 -6.03
N PHE A 19 15.26 1.47 -6.84
CA PHE A 19 16.24 2.51 -7.16
C PHE A 19 16.68 3.30 -5.92
N GLN A 20 15.71 3.66 -5.08
CA GLN A 20 15.96 4.41 -3.83
C GLN A 20 16.31 3.50 -2.65
N HIS A 21 16.38 2.18 -2.85
CA HIS A 21 16.59 1.18 -1.80
C HIS A 21 15.63 1.36 -0.59
N LEU A 22 14.36 1.68 -0.86
CA LEU A 22 13.35 1.88 0.17
C LEU A 22 12.92 0.53 0.77
N GLY A 23 13.42 0.23 1.96
CA GLY A 23 12.97 -0.92 2.73
C GLY A 23 11.66 -0.67 3.48
N TYR A 24 11.03 -1.77 3.91
CA TYR A 24 9.89 -1.77 4.82
C TYR A 24 8.61 -1.11 4.29
N VAL A 25 8.30 -1.38 3.02
CA VAL A 25 7.09 -0.91 2.35
C VAL A 25 5.94 -1.90 2.57
N LEU A 26 4.84 -1.44 3.16
CA LEU A 26 3.60 -2.19 3.28
C LEU A 26 2.68 -1.85 2.10
N VAL A 27 2.25 -2.87 1.34
CA VAL A 27 1.29 -2.70 0.25
C VAL A 27 -0.04 -3.29 0.66
N PHE A 28 -1.07 -2.45 0.70
CA PHE A 28 -2.42 -2.82 1.07
C PHE A 28 -3.31 -3.02 -0.16
N VAL A 29 -3.92 -4.20 -0.26
CA VAL A 29 -4.73 -4.60 -1.43
C VAL A 29 -6.14 -4.98 -0.99
N SER A 30 -7.14 -4.22 -1.43
CA SER A 30 -8.54 -4.51 -1.09
C SER A 30 -9.12 -5.72 -1.81
N SER A 31 -8.73 -5.94 -3.07
CA SER A 31 -9.23 -7.04 -3.91
C SER A 31 -8.30 -8.25 -3.91
N TYR A 32 -8.83 -9.42 -3.55
CA TYR A 32 -8.06 -10.67 -3.63
C TYR A 32 -7.63 -11.02 -5.06
N ILE A 33 -8.45 -10.69 -6.05
CA ILE A 33 -8.14 -10.94 -7.46
C ILE A 33 -6.92 -10.12 -7.89
N ASP A 34 -6.84 -8.86 -7.47
CA ASP A 34 -5.68 -8.02 -7.76
C ASP A 34 -4.46 -8.50 -6.98
N TYR A 35 -4.62 -8.94 -5.73
CA TYR A 35 -3.54 -9.57 -4.97
C TYR A 35 -2.94 -10.79 -5.70
N LEU A 36 -3.79 -11.65 -6.29
CA LEU A 36 -3.31 -12.78 -7.09
C LEU A 36 -2.54 -12.33 -8.34
N LYS A 37 -2.97 -11.25 -8.99
CA LYS A 37 -2.21 -10.65 -10.11
C LYS A 37 -0.86 -10.13 -9.63
N LEU A 38 -0.80 -9.47 -8.48
CA LEU A 38 0.47 -9.00 -7.92
C LEU A 38 1.39 -10.19 -7.60
N LEU A 39 0.84 -11.23 -6.95
CA LEU A 39 1.58 -12.44 -6.60
C LEU A 39 2.16 -13.17 -7.82
N LYS A 40 1.43 -13.14 -8.95
CA LYS A 40 1.86 -13.77 -10.20
C LYS A 40 2.95 -12.97 -10.91
N ASN A 41 2.84 -11.64 -10.93
CA ASN A 41 3.62 -10.80 -11.83
C ASN A 41 4.87 -10.16 -11.18
N TYR A 42 4.97 -10.09 -9.85
CA TYR A 42 6.09 -9.41 -9.19
C TYR A 42 7.03 -10.37 -8.45
N GLU A 43 8.30 -9.98 -8.40
CA GLU A 43 9.41 -10.77 -7.88
C GLU A 43 9.23 -11.12 -6.40
N LYS A 44 9.18 -12.43 -6.12
CA LYS A 44 9.21 -12.97 -4.76
C LYS A 44 10.54 -12.71 -4.04
N ASP A 45 11.56 -12.26 -4.77
CA ASP A 45 12.85 -11.90 -4.20
C ASP A 45 12.82 -10.60 -3.43
N ILE A 46 11.90 -9.69 -3.76
CA ILE A 46 11.74 -8.40 -3.11
C ILE A 46 10.45 -8.37 -2.28
N CYS A 47 9.40 -9.04 -2.76
CA CYS A 47 8.07 -9.02 -2.17
C CYS A 47 7.77 -10.27 -1.35
N CYS A 48 7.23 -10.07 -0.15
CA CYS A 48 6.48 -11.07 0.60
C CYS A 48 4.97 -10.88 0.39
N PHE A 49 4.23 -11.98 0.36
CA PHE A 49 2.80 -11.96 0.13
C PHE A 49 2.07 -12.71 1.25
N ILE A 50 1.11 -12.04 1.88
CA ILE A 50 0.23 -12.59 2.90
C ILE A 50 -1.22 -12.28 2.53
N SER A 51 -2.06 -13.30 2.62
CA SER A 51 -3.50 -13.21 2.47
C SER A 51 -4.20 -13.96 3.59
N GLU A 52 -5.51 -13.80 3.67
CA GLU A 52 -6.43 -14.53 4.54
C GLU A 52 -6.34 -16.06 4.39
N TYR A 53 -5.87 -16.54 3.24
CA TYR A 53 -5.66 -17.97 2.97
C TYR A 53 -4.23 -18.44 3.25
N SER A 54 -3.35 -17.55 3.73
CA SER A 54 -1.98 -17.93 4.03
C SER A 54 -1.91 -18.72 5.34
N THR A 55 -1.15 -19.81 5.34
CA THR A 55 -0.92 -20.61 6.54
C THR A 55 -0.15 -19.81 7.60
N SER A 56 -0.31 -20.17 8.87
CA SER A 56 0.40 -19.56 9.99
C SER A 56 1.93 -19.57 9.79
N SER A 57 2.47 -20.69 9.30
CA SER A 57 3.90 -20.82 8.95
C SER A 57 4.34 -19.80 7.89
N LYS A 58 3.57 -19.64 6.81
CA LYS A 58 3.86 -18.65 5.77
C LYS A 58 3.78 -17.22 6.30
N ILE A 59 2.77 -16.92 7.11
CA ILE A 59 2.60 -15.60 7.75
C ILE A 59 3.83 -15.28 8.61
N SER A 60 4.22 -16.18 9.50
CA SER A 60 5.36 -16.01 10.40
C SER A 60 6.67 -15.84 9.62
N LYS A 61 6.89 -16.66 8.59
CA LYS A 61 8.08 -16.57 7.72
C LYS A 61 8.14 -15.23 6.99
N SER A 62 7.05 -14.82 6.35
CA SER A 62 6.97 -13.54 5.61
C SER A 62 7.19 -12.34 6.54
N LYS A 63 6.55 -12.33 7.71
CA LYS A 63 6.76 -11.27 8.72
C LYS A 63 8.20 -11.22 9.21
N LYS A 64 8.83 -12.38 9.45
CA LYS A 64 10.24 -12.45 9.86
C LYS A 64 11.16 -11.87 8.79
N LEU A 65 10.99 -12.26 7.53
CA LEU A 65 11.80 -11.75 6.42
C LEU A 65 11.64 -10.24 6.22
N PHE A 66 10.40 -9.75 6.29
CA PHE A 66 10.10 -8.32 6.20
C PHE A 66 10.72 -7.54 7.37
N ASN A 67 10.54 -7.99 8.60
CA ASN A 67 11.10 -7.34 9.79
C ASN A 67 12.64 -7.30 9.79
N GLN A 68 13.27 -8.31 9.17
CA GLN A 68 14.73 -8.37 8.97
C GLN A 68 15.23 -7.50 7.81
N GLY A 69 14.34 -6.89 7.03
CA GLY A 69 14.71 -6.12 5.82
C GLY A 69 15.16 -6.99 4.65
N LYS A 70 15.09 -8.33 4.75
CA LYS A 70 15.45 -9.24 3.65
C LYS A 70 14.47 -9.19 2.48
N LYS A 71 13.25 -8.73 2.75
CA LYS A 71 12.20 -8.48 1.76
C LYS A 71 11.74 -7.06 1.98
N MET A 72 11.97 -6.19 0.99
CA MET A 72 11.68 -4.76 1.11
C MET A 72 10.19 -4.48 1.18
N VAL A 73 9.39 -5.31 0.50
CA VAL A 73 7.96 -5.09 0.31
C VAL A 73 7.16 -6.22 0.95
N LEU A 74 6.12 -5.88 1.71
CA LEU A 74 5.12 -6.81 2.22
C LEU A 74 3.75 -6.46 1.65
N VAL A 75 3.20 -7.34 0.83
CA VAL A 75 1.86 -7.21 0.26
C VAL A 75 0.86 -7.97 1.11
N ILE A 76 -0.18 -7.28 1.55
CA ILE A 76 -1.28 -7.83 2.37
C ILE A 76 -2.63 -7.57 1.72
N THR A 77 -3.58 -8.47 1.98
CA THR A 77 -4.98 -8.26 1.64
C THR A 77 -5.73 -7.55 2.76
N GLU A 78 -6.78 -6.82 2.40
CA GLU A 78 -7.70 -6.22 3.37
C GLU A 78 -8.39 -7.26 4.24
N ARG A 79 -8.79 -8.41 3.68
CA ARG A 79 -9.41 -9.51 4.45
C ARG A 79 -8.47 -10.05 5.53
N TYR A 80 -7.20 -10.23 5.22
CA TYR A 80 -6.20 -10.62 6.22
C TYR A 80 -6.11 -9.57 7.34
N TYR A 81 -6.05 -8.29 6.99
CA TYR A 81 -6.00 -7.21 7.97
C TYR A 81 -7.25 -7.19 8.86
N PHE A 82 -8.43 -7.35 8.26
CA PHE A 82 -9.72 -7.38 8.94
C PHE A 82 -9.78 -8.45 10.03
N TYR A 83 -9.44 -9.70 9.71
CA TYR A 83 -9.58 -10.81 10.64
C TYR A 83 -8.50 -10.85 11.73
N ASN A 84 -7.27 -10.40 11.42
CA ASN A 84 -6.13 -10.62 12.30
C ASN A 84 -5.65 -9.35 13.03
N ARG A 85 -6.09 -8.16 12.60
CA ARG A 85 -5.63 -6.84 13.08
C ARG A 85 -4.11 -6.80 13.39
N PRO A 86 -3.26 -7.22 12.45
CA PRO A 86 -1.83 -7.34 12.69
C PRO A 86 -1.18 -5.96 12.82
N LYS A 87 -0.23 -5.83 13.76
CA LYS A 87 0.62 -4.64 13.87
C LYS A 87 1.88 -4.81 13.02
N PHE A 88 2.20 -3.80 12.19
CA PHE A 88 3.40 -3.80 11.34
C PHE A 88 4.43 -2.78 11.84
N LYS A 89 5.01 -3.01 13.02
CA LYS A 89 5.90 -2.05 13.70
C LYS A 89 7.14 -1.61 12.90
N LYS A 90 7.57 -2.42 11.92
CA LYS A 90 8.73 -2.11 11.08
C LYS A 90 8.36 -1.40 9.79
N ALA A 91 7.09 -1.35 9.41
CA ALA A 91 6.67 -0.71 8.17
C ALA A 91 6.84 0.81 8.30
N LEU A 92 7.55 1.40 7.32
CA LEU A 92 7.87 2.83 7.26
C LEU A 92 7.16 3.54 6.11
N TYR A 93 6.81 2.79 5.06
CA TYR A 93 6.08 3.32 3.91
C TYR A 93 4.84 2.49 3.67
N LEU A 94 3.78 3.13 3.18
CA LEU A 94 2.51 2.50 2.89
C LEU A 94 2.07 2.80 1.47
N VAL A 95 1.68 1.76 0.74
CA VAL A 95 1.09 1.90 -0.59
C VAL A 95 -0.30 1.27 -0.55
N PHE A 96 -1.33 2.08 -0.66
CA PHE A 96 -2.68 1.59 -0.94
C PHE A 96 -2.76 1.30 -2.44
N TYR A 97 -2.64 0.02 -2.81
CA TYR A 97 -2.87 -0.41 -4.18
C TYR A 97 -4.31 -0.11 -4.59
N GLN A 98 -5.25 -0.23 -3.65
CA GLN A 98 -6.62 0.22 -3.78
C GLN A 98 -7.02 0.96 -2.51
N ILE A 99 -7.92 1.94 -2.64
CA ILE A 99 -8.57 2.54 -1.48
C ILE A 99 -9.32 1.44 -0.71
N PRO A 100 -9.09 1.32 0.62
CA PRO A 100 -9.76 0.34 1.47
C PRO A 100 -11.28 0.36 1.29
N LEU A 101 -11.91 -0.81 1.33
CA LEU A 101 -13.37 -0.90 1.38
C LEU A 101 -13.90 -0.34 2.70
N ASN A 102 -13.22 -0.66 3.80
CA ASN A 102 -13.50 -0.05 5.10
C ASN A 102 -12.65 1.24 5.27
N PRO A 103 -13.27 2.44 5.28
CA PRO A 103 -12.53 3.70 5.38
C PRO A 103 -11.74 3.85 6.67
N LEU A 104 -12.14 3.17 7.76
CA LEU A 104 -11.42 3.20 9.04
C LEU A 104 -10.01 2.62 8.90
N PHE A 105 -9.80 1.65 8.01
CA PHE A 105 -8.48 1.06 7.80
C PHE A 105 -7.51 2.03 7.13
N TYR A 106 -8.02 3.00 6.37
CA TYR A 106 -7.17 4.01 5.74
C TYR A 106 -6.46 4.86 6.81
N SER A 107 -7.22 5.44 7.74
CA SER A 107 -6.67 6.28 8.81
C SER A 107 -5.86 5.45 9.81
N GLU A 108 -6.34 4.26 10.19
CA GLU A 108 -5.65 3.36 11.11
C GLU A 108 -4.25 3.00 10.62
N LEU A 109 -4.10 2.62 9.34
CA LEU A 109 -2.82 2.26 8.77
C LEU A 109 -1.90 3.47 8.61
N ILE A 110 -2.41 4.64 8.22
CA ILE A 110 -1.61 5.86 8.13
C ILE A 110 -1.03 6.23 9.50
N ILE A 111 -1.87 6.25 10.54
CA ILE A 111 -1.46 6.56 11.90
C ILE A 111 -0.41 5.55 12.39
N MET A 112 -0.61 4.26 12.11
CA MET A 112 0.36 3.22 12.47
C MET A 112 1.74 3.50 11.86
N ILE A 113 1.81 3.87 10.58
CA ILE A 113 3.09 4.10 9.91
C ILE A 113 3.73 5.42 10.37
N GLN A 114 2.94 6.45 10.61
CA GLN A 114 3.42 7.70 11.21
C GLN A 114 4.06 7.46 12.58
N ASN A 115 3.43 6.63 13.42
CA ASN A 115 3.97 6.28 14.74
C ASN A 115 5.23 5.40 14.67
N ASN A 116 5.43 4.66 13.57
CA ASN A 116 6.64 3.87 13.35
C ASN A 116 7.80 4.71 12.81
N SER A 117 7.50 5.87 12.21
CA SER A 117 8.49 6.70 11.51
C SER A 117 9.21 7.62 12.49
N GLU A 118 10.54 7.70 12.37
CA GLU A 118 11.31 8.64 13.16
C GLU A 118 11.12 10.08 12.67
N PRO A 119 11.12 11.09 13.56
CA PRO A 119 10.91 12.49 13.21
C PRO A 119 11.91 13.05 12.17
N GLN A 120 13.03 12.38 11.95
CA GLN A 120 14.13 12.87 11.11
C GLN A 120 13.93 12.63 9.60
N LYS A 121 12.92 11.84 9.19
CA LYS A 121 12.62 11.54 7.77
C LYS A 121 11.53 12.44 7.16
N LEU A 122 11.42 13.69 7.63
CA LEU A 122 10.35 14.66 7.31
C LEU A 122 10.10 14.91 5.81
N ASN A 123 11.04 14.60 4.92
CA ASN A 123 10.95 14.94 3.49
C ASN A 123 10.41 13.83 2.58
N GLN A 124 10.14 12.62 3.09
CA GLN A 124 9.63 11.50 2.28
C GLN A 124 8.15 11.21 2.56
N PRO A 125 7.32 10.97 1.51
CA PRO A 125 5.93 10.61 1.70
C PRO A 125 5.83 9.26 2.41
N VAL A 126 5.14 9.27 3.55
CA VAL A 126 4.90 8.07 4.37
C VAL A 126 3.86 7.13 3.73
N SER A 127 2.97 7.67 2.88
CA SER A 127 1.93 6.89 2.22
C SER A 127 1.61 7.34 0.79
N ILE A 128 1.34 6.39 -0.10
CA ILE A 128 0.89 6.57 -1.49
C ILE A 128 -0.45 5.85 -1.66
N SER A 129 -1.39 6.42 -2.41
CA SER A 129 -2.68 5.79 -2.70
C SER A 129 -2.96 5.80 -4.20
N LEU A 130 -3.24 4.63 -4.76
CA LEU A 130 -3.63 4.47 -6.16
C LEU A 130 -5.15 4.44 -6.27
N PHE A 131 -5.70 5.32 -7.11
CA PHE A 131 -7.14 5.38 -7.38
C PHE A 131 -7.39 5.88 -8.80
N SER A 132 -8.58 5.61 -9.29
CA SER A 132 -9.09 6.05 -10.59
C SER A 132 -10.42 6.78 -10.42
N LYS A 133 -10.98 7.32 -11.50
CA LYS A 133 -12.33 7.90 -11.50
C LYS A 133 -13.41 6.94 -10.99
N PHE A 134 -13.20 5.63 -11.13
CA PHE A 134 -14.13 4.59 -10.67
C PHE A 134 -14.12 4.39 -9.15
N ASP A 135 -13.10 4.91 -8.45
CA ASP A 135 -12.95 4.77 -7.01
C ASP A 135 -13.59 5.95 -6.24
N LEU A 136 -14.33 6.85 -6.91
CA LEU A 136 -14.93 8.06 -6.32
C LEU A 136 -15.71 7.77 -5.04
N MET A 137 -16.54 6.72 -5.04
CA MET A 137 -17.35 6.38 -3.87
C MET A 137 -16.47 5.93 -2.69
N ARG A 138 -15.47 5.07 -2.93
CA ARG A 138 -14.54 4.61 -1.89
C ARG A 138 -13.72 5.77 -1.35
N LEU A 139 -13.22 6.62 -2.24
CA LEU A 139 -12.47 7.82 -1.87
C LEU A 139 -13.34 8.80 -1.07
N SER A 140 -14.60 8.98 -1.46
CA SER A 140 -15.57 9.83 -0.74
C SER A 140 -15.79 9.36 0.70
N ASN A 141 -15.79 8.05 0.94
CA ASN A 141 -15.92 7.50 2.29
C ASN A 141 -14.69 7.78 3.17
N VAL A 142 -13.53 8.03 2.58
CA VAL A 142 -12.28 8.33 3.30
C VAL A 142 -12.09 9.83 3.52
N ILE A 143 -12.27 10.65 2.48
CA ILE A 143 -11.94 12.09 2.53
C ILE A 143 -13.16 13.02 2.42
N GLY A 144 -14.37 12.47 2.26
CA GLY A 144 -15.61 13.23 2.04
C GLY A 144 -15.89 13.49 0.55
N GLY A 145 -17.18 13.56 0.20
CA GLY A 145 -17.63 13.59 -1.20
C GLY A 145 -17.14 14.79 -2.02
N GLN A 146 -17.16 15.99 -1.44
CA GLN A 146 -16.69 17.21 -2.15
C GLN A 146 -15.19 17.13 -2.46
N LYS A 147 -14.37 16.77 -1.46
CA LYS A 147 -12.92 16.63 -1.63
C LYS A 147 -12.58 15.50 -2.60
N ALA A 148 -13.27 14.36 -2.53
CA ALA A 148 -13.08 13.23 -3.44
C ALA A 148 -13.34 13.60 -4.90
N ARG A 149 -14.40 14.37 -5.18
CA ARG A 149 -14.65 14.91 -6.52
C ARG A 149 -13.52 15.83 -6.98
N MET A 150 -13.10 16.78 -6.13
CA MET A 150 -12.00 17.68 -6.47
C MET A 150 -10.67 16.96 -6.75
N VAL A 151 -10.39 15.87 -6.04
CA VAL A 151 -9.19 15.02 -6.21
C VAL A 151 -9.27 14.23 -7.53
N ILE A 152 -10.43 13.69 -7.88
CA ILE A 152 -10.62 12.95 -9.15
C ILE A 152 -10.65 13.89 -10.35
N ASP A 153 -11.27 15.06 -10.21
CA ASP A 153 -11.35 16.10 -11.25
C ASP A 153 -10.01 16.86 -11.42
N ASN A 154 -8.95 16.43 -10.73
CA ASN A 154 -7.60 17.02 -10.74
C ASN A 154 -7.53 18.51 -10.33
N LYS A 155 -8.58 19.06 -9.71
CA LYS A 155 -8.65 20.47 -9.26
C LYS A 155 -7.87 20.71 -7.96
N LEU A 156 -7.92 19.75 -7.05
CA LEU A 156 -6.86 19.58 -6.07
C LEU A 156 -5.85 18.69 -6.76
N LYS A 157 -4.58 19.13 -6.91
CA LYS A 157 -3.50 18.23 -7.35
C LYS A 157 -3.55 17.01 -6.45
N SER A 158 -4.19 15.97 -6.95
CA SER A 158 -4.37 14.73 -6.26
C SER A 158 -2.98 14.16 -6.24
N LYS A 159 -2.36 14.26 -5.07
CA LYS A 159 -0.98 13.87 -4.85
C LYS A 159 -0.88 12.35 -5.06
N PHE A 160 -0.81 11.90 -6.31
CA PHE A 160 0.03 10.79 -6.71
C PHE A 160 1.44 11.21 -6.30
N ILE A 161 1.82 11.04 -5.02
CA ILE A 161 3.20 11.34 -4.62
C ILE A 161 4.06 10.18 -5.07
N PHE A 162 4.39 10.20 -6.35
CA PHE A 162 5.72 9.80 -6.74
C PHE A 162 6.53 11.10 -6.89
N ARG A 163 7.50 11.30 -5.99
CA ARG A 163 8.64 12.19 -6.23
C ARG A 163 9.86 11.29 -6.43
N PRO A 164 10.24 10.95 -7.67
CA PRO A 164 11.63 10.64 -7.91
C PRO A 164 12.41 11.91 -7.58
N CYS A 165 13.46 11.80 -6.78
CA CYS A 165 14.48 12.83 -6.80
C CYS A 165 15.13 12.78 -8.20
N GLY A 166 15.07 13.90 -8.92
CA GLY A 166 15.56 14.08 -10.29
C GLY A 166 14.69 15.07 -11.03
#